data_AF-A0A435FF35-F1
#
_entry.id   AF-A0A435FF35-F1
#
_cell.length_a   1.000
_cell.length_b   1.000
_cell.length_c   1.000
_cell.angle_alpha   90.00
_cell.angle_beta   90.00
_cell.angle_gamma   90.00
#
_symmetry.space_group_name_H-M   'P 1'
#
loop_
_entity.id
_entity.type
_entity.pdbx_description
1 polymer ?
#
loop_
_entity_poly.entity_id
_entity_poly.type
_entity_poly.pdbx_seq_one_letter_code
_entity_poly.pdbx_strand_id
1 'polypeptide(L)'
;PEGEPRGFTANSFTSVSLDPPLVLVCIAHKALGHPVFATSKSFAINILNEGQKAASGIFASKAADKFAAVAWRPGRTGSPVLDGSVASFDCDMERLVEAGDHSILIGRVRDFEHNSAQPLGYCRGAYVAPGLSQDALAATQPGTDVGAILENGGRILFVETADGFELPRGRGLGSAGDGNSLRGLLAAKAIEAQLGFLFAVWDDAGPVSRTHVY
;
A
#
# COMPACT_ATOMS: atom_id res chain seq x y z
N PRO A 1 21.01 10.81 21.64
CA PRO A 1 20.99 10.29 23.02
C PRO A 1 20.43 8.87 23.03
N GLU A 2 20.85 8.05 23.98
CA GLU A 2 20.25 6.72 24.18
C GLU A 2 18.73 6.89 24.40
N GLY A 3 17.92 6.12 23.65
CA GLY A 3 16.46 6.12 23.77
C GLY A 3 15.71 7.15 22.90
N GLU A 4 16.37 8.07 22.20
CA GLU A 4 15.68 8.97 21.26
C GLU A 4 15.37 8.28 19.92
N PRO A 5 14.12 8.33 19.43
CA PRO A 5 13.75 7.69 18.17
C PRO A 5 14.43 8.39 16.98
N ARG A 6 14.98 7.59 16.06
CA ARG A 6 15.55 8.05 14.78
C ARG A 6 14.87 7.35 13.63
N GLY A 7 14.69 8.10 12.54
CA GLY A 7 13.98 7.62 11.37
C GLY A 7 14.33 8.43 10.13
N PHE A 8 14.10 7.81 8.99
CA PHE A 8 14.33 8.39 7.67
C PHE A 8 13.33 7.80 6.69
N THR A 9 13.02 8.54 5.63
CA THR A 9 12.25 8.01 4.50
C THR A 9 13.19 7.29 3.56
N ALA A 10 12.79 6.09 3.13
CA ALA A 10 13.49 5.33 2.11
C ALA A 10 12.50 4.66 1.16
N ASN A 11 12.90 4.54 -0.10
CA ASN A 11 12.18 3.80 -1.13
C ASN A 11 13.03 2.65 -1.73
N SER A 12 14.13 2.28 -1.04
CA SER A 12 15.04 1.18 -1.36
C SER A 12 14.67 -0.13 -0.63
N PHE A 13 13.46 -0.19 -0.05
CA PHE A 13 12.98 -1.34 0.70
C PHE A 13 12.75 -2.56 -0.20
N THR A 14 13.04 -3.77 0.30
CA THR A 14 12.76 -5.02 -0.40
C THR A 14 12.54 -6.17 0.59
N SER A 15 11.58 -7.06 0.31
CA SER A 15 11.45 -8.37 0.98
C SER A 15 12.53 -9.32 0.50
N VAL A 16 13.19 -10.04 1.41
CA VAL A 16 14.39 -10.85 1.08
C VAL A 16 14.14 -12.35 1.18
N SER A 17 13.54 -12.80 2.29
CA SER A 17 13.33 -14.22 2.56
C SER A 17 12.07 -14.43 3.39
N LEU A 18 11.41 -15.57 3.21
CA LEU A 18 10.29 -16.00 4.03
C LEU A 18 10.74 -16.89 5.21
N ASP A 19 11.74 -17.76 5.00
CA ASP A 19 12.30 -18.61 6.05
C ASP A 19 13.84 -18.61 6.03
N PRO A 20 14.51 -17.92 6.98
CA PRO A 20 13.91 -17.05 7.99
C PRO A 20 13.28 -15.79 7.36
N PRO A 21 12.34 -15.11 8.05
CA PRO A 21 11.70 -13.92 7.52
C PRO A 21 12.66 -12.72 7.56
N LEU A 22 13.10 -12.28 6.38
CA LEU A 22 14.07 -11.20 6.22
C LEU A 22 13.55 -10.10 5.30
N VAL A 23 13.85 -8.86 5.67
CA VAL A 23 13.64 -7.66 4.85
C VAL A 23 14.92 -6.84 4.78
N LEU A 24 15.03 -5.94 3.81
CA LEU A 24 16.12 -4.98 3.74
C LEU A 24 15.67 -3.56 3.40
N VAL A 25 16.50 -2.59 3.77
CA VAL A 25 16.41 -1.19 3.33
C VAL A 25 17.82 -0.59 3.30
N CYS A 26 18.07 0.35 2.38
CA CYS A 26 19.35 1.04 2.29
C CYS A 26 19.29 2.42 2.94
N ILE A 27 20.32 2.79 3.69
CA ILE A 27 20.52 4.12 4.27
C ILE A 27 21.81 4.75 3.75
N ALA A 28 21.76 5.99 3.29
CA ALA A 28 22.93 6.72 2.83
C ALA A 28 23.86 7.07 4.00
N HIS A 29 25.18 6.99 3.81
CA HIS A 29 26.17 7.37 4.83
C HIS A 29 26.04 8.84 5.26
N LYS A 30 25.52 9.70 4.38
CA LYS A 30 25.28 11.13 4.65
C LYS A 30 23.99 11.39 5.44
N ALA A 31 23.16 10.39 5.68
CA ALA A 31 21.93 10.56 6.44
C ALA A 31 22.26 10.80 7.92
N LEU A 32 21.60 11.79 8.53
CA LEU A 32 21.81 12.13 9.95
C LEU A 32 21.57 10.95 10.90
N GLY A 33 20.71 10.01 10.52
CA GLY A 33 20.41 8.81 11.29
C GLY A 33 21.43 7.68 11.13
N HIS A 34 22.33 7.73 10.13
CA HIS A 34 23.22 6.60 9.81
C HIS A 34 24.05 6.11 11.00
N PRO A 35 24.73 6.97 11.80
CA PRO A 35 25.50 6.51 12.95
C PRO A 35 24.67 5.75 14.00
N VAL A 36 23.37 6.07 14.11
CA VAL A 36 22.46 5.38 15.04
C VAL A 36 22.07 4.03 14.48
N PHE A 37 21.70 3.94 13.20
CA PHE A 37 21.39 2.65 12.58
C PHE A 37 22.61 1.72 12.49
N ALA A 38 23.82 2.26 12.39
CA ALA A 38 25.06 1.48 12.37
C ALA A 38 25.36 0.76 13.70
N THR A 39 24.76 1.22 14.81
CA THR A 39 24.98 0.66 16.15
C THR A 39 23.71 0.08 16.78
N SER A 40 22.55 0.30 16.17
CA SER A 40 21.26 -0.20 16.66
C SER A 40 21.16 -1.72 16.52
N LYS A 41 20.49 -2.34 17.50
CA LYS A 41 20.19 -3.78 17.50
C LYS A 41 18.87 -4.12 16.82
N SER A 42 18.03 -3.12 16.59
CA SER A 42 16.69 -3.29 16.01
C SER A 42 16.29 -2.05 15.21
N PHE A 43 15.31 -2.23 14.33
CA PHE A 43 14.66 -1.16 13.61
C PHE A 43 13.27 -1.59 13.17
N ALA A 44 12.40 -0.61 12.90
CA ALA A 44 11.09 -0.85 12.30
C ALA A 44 11.04 -0.29 10.88
N ILE A 45 10.37 -1.01 9.97
CA ILE A 45 9.98 -0.51 8.65
C ILE A 45 8.50 -0.15 8.71
N ASN A 46 8.15 1.05 8.27
CA ASN A 46 6.77 1.54 8.23
C ASN A 46 6.39 1.83 6.77
N ILE A 47 5.48 1.05 6.21
CA ILE A 47 4.95 1.24 4.85
C ILE A 47 3.82 2.25 4.92
N LEU A 48 4.07 3.46 4.42
CA LEU A 48 3.16 4.59 4.58
C LEU A 48 1.89 4.42 3.74
N ASN A 49 0.76 4.92 4.25
CA ASN A 49 -0.48 5.05 3.48
C ASN A 49 -0.53 6.37 2.68
N GLU A 50 -1.44 6.48 1.71
CA GLU A 50 -1.59 7.67 0.83
C GLU A 50 -1.76 8.99 1.60
N GLY A 51 -2.42 8.98 2.76
CA GLY A 51 -2.59 10.13 3.65
C GLY A 51 -1.32 10.54 4.40
N GLN A 52 -0.29 9.70 4.44
CA GLN A 52 0.97 9.94 5.17
C GLN A 52 2.06 10.61 4.33
N LYS A 53 1.70 11.32 3.25
CA LYS A 53 2.64 12.13 2.45
C LYS A 53 3.44 13.13 3.27
N ALA A 54 2.79 13.78 4.26
CA ALA A 54 3.46 14.72 5.15
C ALA A 54 4.55 14.04 6.00
N ALA A 55 4.25 12.85 6.55
CA ALA A 55 5.24 12.06 7.28
C ALA A 55 6.43 11.71 6.39
N SER A 56 6.20 11.21 5.16
CA SER A 56 7.26 10.95 4.19
C SER A 56 8.17 12.16 3.97
N GLY A 57 7.60 13.35 3.81
CA GLY A 57 8.38 14.60 3.65
C GLY A 57 9.21 14.95 4.88
N ILE A 58 8.64 14.83 6.09
CA ILE A 58 9.32 15.14 7.35
C ILE A 58 10.49 14.18 7.57
N PHE A 59 10.29 12.89 7.36
CA PHE A 59 11.33 11.88 7.53
C PHE A 59 12.42 11.93 6.45
N ALA A 60 12.14 12.48 5.27
CA ALA A 60 13.15 12.79 4.25
C ALA A 60 13.96 14.07 4.54
N SER A 61 13.42 14.97 5.36
CA SER A 61 14.04 16.26 5.68
C SER A 61 15.16 16.16 6.72
N LYS A 62 15.79 17.30 7.03
CA LYS A 62 16.78 17.48 8.12
C LYS A 62 16.15 18.00 9.42
N ALA A 63 14.83 17.91 9.60
CA ALA A 63 14.16 18.32 10.84
C ALA A 63 14.78 17.61 12.05
N ALA A 64 14.95 18.34 13.15
CA ALA A 64 15.62 17.86 14.37
C ALA A 64 14.76 16.84 15.13
N ASP A 65 13.47 17.14 15.31
CA ASP A 65 12.50 16.27 15.98
C ASP A 65 11.41 15.84 15.00
N LYS A 66 11.70 14.78 14.25
CA LYS A 66 10.78 14.21 13.25
C LYS A 66 9.59 13.51 13.89
N PHE A 67 9.80 12.89 15.05
CA PHE A 67 8.79 12.06 15.72
C PHE A 67 7.75 12.89 16.48
N ALA A 68 8.04 14.15 16.82
CA ALA A 68 7.01 15.07 17.32
C ALA A 68 5.88 15.38 16.32
N ALA A 69 6.10 15.14 15.02
CA ALA A 69 5.14 15.46 13.97
C ALA A 69 4.25 14.27 13.54
N VAL A 70 4.42 13.11 14.17
CA VAL A 70 3.67 11.89 13.84
C VAL A 70 3.27 11.13 15.10
N ALA A 71 2.13 10.44 15.05
CA ALA A 71 1.76 9.48 16.08
C ALA A 71 2.54 8.17 15.86
N TRP A 72 3.07 7.62 16.95
CA TRP A 72 3.85 6.39 16.92
C TRP A 72 3.84 5.72 18.30
N ARG A 73 4.17 4.43 18.31
CA ARG A 73 4.31 3.62 19.51
C ARG A 73 5.53 2.71 19.42
N PRO A 74 6.12 2.29 20.55
CA PRO A 74 7.16 1.27 20.52
C PRO A 74 6.57 -0.08 20.05
N GLY A 75 7.27 -0.73 19.13
CA GLY A 75 7.04 -2.12 18.76
C GLY A 75 7.59 -3.09 19.80
N ARG A 76 7.53 -4.38 19.48
CA ARG A 76 8.07 -5.48 20.29
C ARG A 76 9.57 -5.31 20.62
N THR A 77 10.37 -4.78 19.70
CA THR A 77 11.81 -4.53 19.89
C THR A 77 12.10 -3.17 20.53
N GLY A 78 11.06 -2.37 20.80
CA GLY A 78 11.18 -0.97 21.20
C GLY A 78 11.35 0.01 20.03
N SER A 79 11.51 -0.48 18.79
CA SER A 79 11.60 0.36 17.60
C SER A 79 10.29 1.13 17.35
N PRO A 80 10.33 2.37 16.85
CA PRO A 80 9.12 3.17 16.66
C PRO A 80 8.31 2.70 15.45
N VAL A 81 7.07 2.28 15.71
CA VAL A 81 6.05 1.93 14.72
C VAL A 81 5.09 3.10 14.56
N LEU A 82 4.91 3.59 13.33
CA LEU A 82 4.06 4.73 13.02
C LEU A 82 2.59 4.30 12.95
N ASP A 83 1.72 5.07 13.56
CA ASP A 83 0.29 4.80 13.53
C ASP A 83 -0.27 5.05 12.12
N GLY A 84 -1.19 4.18 11.70
CA GLY A 84 -1.86 4.27 10.40
C GLY A 84 -1.05 3.79 9.21
N SER A 85 0.22 3.38 9.36
CA SER A 85 0.95 2.73 8.26
C SER A 85 0.19 1.52 7.72
N VAL A 86 0.23 1.30 6.40
CA VAL A 86 -0.45 0.17 5.73
C VAL A 86 0.13 -1.14 6.21
N ALA A 87 1.44 -1.16 6.43
CA ALA A 87 2.13 -2.27 7.08
C ALA A 87 3.28 -1.75 7.95
N SER A 88 3.62 -2.51 8.97
CA SER A 88 4.85 -2.31 9.74
C SER A 88 5.56 -3.63 9.95
N PHE A 89 6.90 -3.59 9.98
CA PHE A 89 7.75 -4.74 10.27
C PHE A 89 8.72 -4.34 11.37
N ASP A 90 8.59 -4.96 12.54
CA ASP A 90 9.49 -4.75 13.65
C ASP A 90 10.59 -5.80 13.63
N CYS A 91 11.85 -5.37 13.52
CA CYS A 91 12.96 -6.22 13.13
C CYS A 91 14.11 -6.14 14.12
N ASP A 92 14.75 -7.28 14.37
CA ASP A 92 16.14 -7.28 14.85
C ASP A 92 17.09 -7.01 13.69
N MET A 93 18.16 -6.27 13.96
CA MET A 93 19.26 -6.08 13.01
C MET A 93 20.00 -7.41 12.81
N GLU A 94 19.79 -8.05 11.66
CA GLU A 94 20.44 -9.30 11.29
C GLU A 94 21.84 -9.04 10.75
N ARG A 95 21.98 -8.03 9.88
CA ARG A 95 23.24 -7.66 9.26
C ARG A 95 23.24 -6.23 8.77
N LEU A 96 24.37 -5.56 8.93
CA LEU A 96 24.71 -4.31 8.25
C LEU A 96 25.76 -4.61 7.18
N VAL A 97 25.49 -4.25 5.92
CA VAL A 97 26.41 -4.48 4.80
C VAL A 97 26.79 -3.15 4.16
N GLU A 98 28.08 -2.85 4.08
CA GLU A 98 28.58 -1.68 3.35
C GLU A 98 28.43 -1.89 1.83
N ALA A 99 27.84 -0.92 1.15
CA ALA A 99 27.50 -0.99 -0.27
C ALA A 99 27.68 0.39 -0.95
N GLY A 100 28.94 0.80 -1.13
CA GLY A 100 29.28 2.08 -1.75
C GLY A 100 29.05 3.25 -0.80
N ASP A 101 28.16 4.18 -1.18
CA ASP A 101 27.79 5.33 -0.36
C ASP A 101 26.57 5.08 0.55
N HIS A 102 26.13 3.82 0.63
CA HIS A 102 25.04 3.35 1.46
C HIS A 102 25.45 2.13 2.30
N SER A 103 24.78 1.95 3.43
CA SER A 103 24.73 0.68 4.15
C SER A 103 23.37 0.02 3.90
N ILE A 104 23.38 -1.29 3.68
CA ILE A 104 22.19 -2.14 3.59
C ILE A 104 21.89 -2.65 5.00
N LEU A 105 20.73 -2.27 5.53
CA LEU A 105 20.18 -2.81 6.76
C LEU A 105 19.38 -4.06 6.40
N ILE A 106 19.81 -5.23 6.87
CA ILE A 106 19.05 -6.48 6.75
C ILE A 106 18.45 -6.77 8.12
N GLY A 107 17.12 -6.89 8.16
CA GLY A 107 16.35 -7.09 9.38
C GLY A 107 15.66 -8.45 9.38
N ARG A 108 15.70 -9.13 10.53
CA ARG A 108 14.88 -10.31 10.79
C ARG A 108 13.57 -9.90 11.45
N VAL A 109 12.45 -10.19 10.79
CA VAL A 109 11.12 -9.79 11.25
C VAL A 109 10.77 -10.55 12.53
N ARG A 110 10.41 -9.81 13.58
CA ARG A 110 9.98 -10.33 14.90
C ARG A 110 8.50 -10.13 15.17
N ASP A 111 7.93 -9.10 14.55
CA ASP A 111 6.51 -8.79 14.58
C ASP A 111 6.14 -8.01 13.32
N PHE A 112 4.89 -8.10 12.89
CA PHE A 112 4.39 -7.30 11.77
C PHE A 112 2.89 -7.06 11.89
N GLU A 113 2.44 -5.93 11.36
CA GLU A 113 1.03 -5.59 11.24
C GLU A 113 0.74 -5.12 9.83
N HIS A 114 -0.48 -5.35 9.35
CA HIS A 114 -0.95 -4.77 8.10
C HIS A 114 -2.45 -4.48 8.14
N ASN A 115 -2.89 -3.61 7.24
CA ASN A 115 -4.30 -3.30 7.00
C ASN A 115 -4.57 -3.17 5.48
N SER A 116 -5.81 -2.81 5.12
CA SER A 116 -6.26 -2.67 3.73
C SER A 116 -6.18 -1.25 3.18
N ALA A 117 -5.53 -0.31 3.87
CA ALA A 117 -5.35 1.05 3.37
C ALA A 117 -4.42 1.07 2.15
N GLN A 118 -4.56 2.10 1.32
CA GLN A 118 -3.74 2.24 0.12
C GLN A 118 -2.35 2.76 0.45
N PRO A 119 -1.27 2.18 -0.10
CA PRO A 119 0.08 2.60 0.17
C PRO A 119 0.45 3.88 -0.59
N LEU A 120 1.29 4.71 0.01
CA LEU A 120 1.90 5.84 -0.67
C LEU A 120 3.04 5.35 -1.57
N GLY A 121 2.87 5.45 -2.88
CA GLY A 121 3.92 5.18 -3.85
C GLY A 121 4.81 6.38 -4.13
N TYR A 122 6.01 6.11 -4.65
CA TYR A 122 6.93 7.14 -5.14
C TYR A 122 7.59 6.69 -6.45
N CYS A 123 7.40 7.47 -7.52
CA CYS A 123 7.88 7.14 -8.86
C CYS A 123 8.33 8.41 -9.59
N ARG A 124 9.51 8.37 -10.22
CA ARG A 124 10.06 9.47 -11.05
C ARG A 124 10.06 10.85 -10.35
N GLY A 125 10.32 10.88 -9.05
CA GLY A 125 10.38 12.14 -8.28
C GLY A 125 9.02 12.62 -7.76
N ALA A 126 7.95 11.88 -7.99
CA ALA A 126 6.60 12.25 -7.56
C ALA A 126 5.97 11.15 -6.67
N TYR A 127 5.13 11.58 -5.74
CA TYR A 127 4.25 10.66 -5.03
C TYR A 127 3.14 10.18 -5.94
N VAL A 128 2.84 8.88 -5.87
CA VAL A 128 1.75 8.26 -6.61
C VAL A 128 0.83 7.54 -5.63
N ALA A 129 -0.47 7.71 -5.81
CA ALA A 129 -1.49 6.90 -5.19
C ALA A 129 -1.77 5.75 -6.17
N PRO A 130 -1.40 4.49 -5.85
CA PRO A 130 -1.73 3.35 -6.70
C PRO A 130 -3.24 3.09 -6.75
N GLY A 131 -4.03 3.69 -5.85
CA GLY A 131 -5.45 3.84 -6.05
C GLY A 131 -5.72 4.63 -7.33
N LEU A 132 -5.94 3.93 -8.45
CA LEU A 132 -6.62 4.51 -9.60
C LEU A 132 -7.98 5.01 -9.12
N SER A 133 -8.18 6.33 -9.22
CA SER A 133 -9.38 6.96 -8.68
C SER A 133 -10.63 6.41 -9.36
N GLN A 134 -11.75 6.42 -8.64
CA GLN A 134 -13.07 6.21 -9.25
C GLN A 134 -13.32 7.18 -10.42
N ASP A 135 -12.61 8.32 -10.46
CA ASP A 135 -12.63 9.27 -11.58
C ASP A 135 -11.95 8.71 -12.85
N ALA A 136 -10.90 7.88 -12.73
CA ALA A 136 -10.29 7.19 -13.87
C ALA A 136 -11.24 6.12 -14.44
N LEU A 137 -11.99 5.44 -13.57
CA LEU A 137 -13.10 4.54 -13.88
C LEU A 137 -14.32 5.28 -14.48
N ALA A 138 -14.60 6.51 -14.04
CA ALA A 138 -15.67 7.32 -14.60
C ALA A 138 -15.29 7.96 -15.95
N ALA A 139 -13.98 8.12 -16.21
CA ALA A 139 -13.42 8.64 -17.46
C ALA A 139 -13.28 7.56 -18.56
N THR A 140 -13.64 6.31 -18.29
CA THR A 140 -13.65 5.25 -19.31
C THR A 140 -14.68 5.55 -20.40
N GLN A 141 -14.36 5.15 -21.64
CA GLN A 141 -15.17 5.44 -22.82
C GLN A 141 -16.59 4.85 -22.71
N PRO A 142 -17.59 5.43 -23.42
CA PRO A 142 -18.92 4.82 -23.53
C PRO A 142 -18.80 3.37 -24.01
N GLY A 143 -19.26 2.42 -23.20
CA GLY A 143 -19.25 0.99 -23.52
C GLY A 143 -18.32 0.11 -22.69
N THR A 144 -17.49 0.68 -21.81
CA THR A 144 -16.65 -0.06 -20.86
C THR A 144 -17.48 -0.90 -19.88
N ASP A 145 -17.06 -2.15 -19.69
CA ASP A 145 -17.61 -3.04 -18.68
C ASP A 145 -16.86 -2.82 -17.35
N VAL A 146 -17.58 -2.40 -16.32
CA VAL A 146 -17.03 -2.20 -14.97
C VAL A 146 -17.55 -3.32 -14.07
N GLY A 147 -16.65 -4.13 -13.56
CA GLY A 147 -16.94 -5.18 -12.58
C GLY A 147 -16.37 -4.87 -11.21
N ALA A 148 -16.70 -5.71 -10.24
CA ALA A 148 -16.14 -5.62 -8.89
C ALA A 148 -15.88 -7.00 -8.31
N ILE A 149 -14.72 -7.14 -7.67
CA ILE A 149 -14.42 -8.26 -6.78
C ILE A 149 -14.83 -7.82 -5.38
N LEU A 150 -15.99 -8.32 -4.92
CA LEU A 150 -16.53 -7.96 -3.61
C LEU A 150 -16.27 -9.07 -2.60
N GLU A 151 -15.49 -8.77 -1.57
CA GLU A 151 -15.16 -9.71 -0.50
C GLU A 151 -15.99 -9.44 0.76
N ASN A 152 -16.48 -10.51 1.40
CA ASN A 152 -17.07 -10.47 2.74
C ASN A 152 -16.69 -11.73 3.52
N GLY A 153 -15.93 -11.56 4.61
CA GLY A 153 -15.53 -12.66 5.48
C GLY A 153 -14.71 -13.76 4.78
N GLY A 154 -13.75 -13.38 3.92
CA GLY A 154 -12.92 -14.32 3.16
C GLY A 154 -13.63 -15.02 1.99
N ARG A 155 -14.81 -14.54 1.58
CA ARG A 155 -15.60 -15.06 0.46
C ARG A 155 -15.81 -13.99 -0.59
N ILE A 156 -15.83 -14.39 -1.86
CA ILE A 156 -16.08 -13.49 -2.99
C ILE A 156 -17.54 -13.63 -3.45
N LEU A 157 -18.20 -12.50 -3.69
CA LEU A 157 -19.54 -12.47 -4.24
C LEU A 157 -19.53 -12.79 -5.74
N PHE A 158 -20.40 -13.73 -6.13
CA PHE A 158 -20.78 -13.96 -7.52
C PHE A 158 -22.27 -13.70 -7.71
N VAL A 159 -22.63 -13.26 -8.92
CA VAL A 159 -24.00 -13.11 -9.38
C VAL A 159 -24.33 -14.28 -10.29
N GLU A 160 -25.46 -14.94 -10.02
CA GLU A 160 -26.00 -15.99 -10.89
C GLU A 160 -26.52 -15.38 -12.20
N THR A 161 -26.11 -15.96 -13.32
CA THR A 161 -26.52 -15.61 -14.69
C THR A 161 -27.06 -16.87 -15.39
N ALA A 162 -27.64 -16.70 -16.58
CA ALA A 162 -28.11 -17.85 -17.37
C ALA A 162 -26.99 -18.85 -17.72
N ASP A 163 -25.74 -18.37 -17.78
CA ASP A 163 -24.56 -19.14 -18.19
C ASP A 163 -23.69 -19.57 -16.99
N GLY A 164 -24.14 -19.34 -15.76
CA GLY A 164 -23.45 -19.76 -14.53
C GLY A 164 -23.28 -18.65 -13.50
N PHE A 165 -22.05 -18.44 -13.02
CA PHE A 165 -21.74 -17.43 -12.01
C PHE A 165 -20.69 -16.47 -12.55
N GLU A 166 -21.00 -15.18 -12.50
CA GLU A 166 -20.08 -14.10 -12.89
C GLU A 166 -19.82 -13.16 -11.71
N LEU A 167 -18.70 -12.45 -11.76
CA LEU A 167 -18.50 -11.34 -10.84
C LEU A 167 -19.53 -10.22 -11.14
N PRO A 168 -19.98 -9.47 -10.11
CA PRO A 168 -20.85 -8.31 -10.30
C PRO A 168 -20.26 -7.37 -11.36
N ARG A 169 -21.02 -7.06 -12.41
CA ARG A 169 -20.58 -6.23 -13.54
C ARG A 169 -21.73 -5.41 -14.12
N GLY A 170 -21.42 -4.20 -14.59
CA GLY A 170 -22.33 -3.36 -15.36
C GLY A 170 -21.60 -2.53 -16.41
N ARG A 171 -22.37 -1.79 -17.21
CA ARG A 171 -21.88 -0.80 -18.17
C ARG A 171 -21.48 0.46 -17.42
N GLY A 172 -20.18 0.61 -17.14
CA GLY A 172 -19.68 1.70 -16.32
C GLY A 172 -20.03 1.57 -14.83
N LEU A 173 -19.47 2.49 -14.04
CA LEU A 173 -19.73 2.57 -12.61
C LEU A 173 -21.15 3.07 -12.29
N GLY A 174 -21.59 4.09 -13.03
CA GLY A 174 -22.93 4.70 -12.99
C GLY A 174 -23.42 5.13 -11.61
N SER A 175 -24.74 5.23 -11.46
CA SER A 175 -25.43 5.61 -10.22
C SER A 175 -26.35 4.49 -9.75
N ALA A 176 -26.79 4.52 -8.50
CA ALA A 176 -27.72 3.50 -7.96
C ALA A 176 -29.06 3.43 -8.72
N GLY A 177 -29.47 4.49 -9.42
CA GLY A 177 -30.67 4.50 -10.26
C GLY A 177 -30.47 3.99 -11.69
N ASP A 178 -29.22 3.76 -12.11
CA ASP A 178 -28.90 3.26 -13.45
C ASP A 178 -28.75 1.74 -13.43
N GLY A 179 -29.84 1.04 -13.76
CA GLY A 179 -29.90 -0.43 -13.73
C GLY A 179 -28.93 -1.15 -14.68
N ASN A 180 -28.31 -0.45 -15.62
CA ASN A 180 -27.27 -1.04 -16.48
C ASN A 180 -25.87 -0.93 -15.88
N SER A 181 -25.67 -0.09 -14.87
CA SER A 181 -24.38 0.16 -14.23
C SER A 181 -24.08 -0.82 -13.09
N LEU A 182 -22.80 -0.91 -12.71
CA LEU A 182 -22.41 -1.71 -11.55
C LEU A 182 -23.15 -1.24 -10.27
N ARG A 183 -23.22 0.08 -10.02
CA ARG A 183 -23.90 0.59 -8.82
C ARG A 183 -25.39 0.31 -8.83
N GLY A 184 -26.06 0.39 -9.98
CA GLY A 184 -27.47 0.02 -10.08
C GLY A 184 -27.71 -1.47 -9.88
N LEU A 185 -26.82 -2.34 -10.38
CA LEU A 185 -26.89 -3.78 -10.12
C LEU A 185 -26.76 -4.10 -8.63
N LEU A 186 -25.80 -3.48 -7.94
CA LEU A 186 -25.62 -3.68 -6.49
C LEU A 186 -26.83 -3.15 -5.70
N ALA A 187 -27.33 -1.97 -6.05
CA ALA A 187 -28.49 -1.37 -5.42
C ALA A 187 -29.76 -2.22 -5.60
N ALA A 188 -29.99 -2.77 -6.81
CA ALA A 188 -31.13 -3.64 -7.10
C ALA A 188 -31.12 -4.94 -6.28
N LYS A 189 -29.95 -5.36 -5.81
CA LYS A 189 -29.75 -6.53 -4.93
C LYS A 189 -29.62 -6.17 -3.45
N ALA A 190 -29.81 -4.90 -3.08
CA ALA A 190 -29.61 -4.37 -1.73
C ALA A 190 -28.20 -4.68 -1.17
N ILE A 191 -27.19 -4.66 -2.03
CA ILE A 191 -25.79 -4.86 -1.65
C ILE A 191 -25.15 -3.51 -1.40
N GLU A 192 -24.82 -3.25 -0.13
CA GLU A 192 -23.95 -2.14 0.24
C GLU A 192 -22.50 -2.57 0.14
N ALA A 193 -21.76 -1.98 -0.79
CA ALA A 193 -20.36 -2.27 -1.03
C ALA A 193 -19.52 -1.00 -1.05
N GLN A 194 -18.38 -1.06 -0.38
CA GLN A 194 -17.35 -0.03 -0.50
C GLN A 194 -16.41 -0.41 -1.65
N LEU A 195 -16.58 0.22 -2.81
CA LEU A 195 -15.71 0.00 -3.96
C LEU A 195 -14.36 0.69 -3.74
N GLY A 196 -13.31 -0.14 -3.76
CA GLY A 196 -11.93 0.26 -3.50
C GLY A 196 -11.15 0.57 -4.77
N PHE A 197 -10.03 -0.12 -4.94
CA PHE A 197 -9.06 0.11 -6.02
C PHE A 197 -9.39 -0.68 -7.27
N LEU A 198 -8.80 -0.24 -8.38
CA LEU A 198 -8.79 -0.98 -9.63
C LEU A 198 -7.86 -2.20 -9.51
N PHE A 199 -8.44 -3.38 -9.59
CA PHE A 199 -7.76 -4.66 -9.61
C PHE A 199 -7.14 -4.97 -10.98
N ALA A 200 -7.88 -4.76 -12.08
CA ALA A 200 -7.40 -5.08 -13.43
C ALA A 200 -8.07 -4.25 -14.52
N VAL A 201 -7.32 -3.95 -15.58
CA VAL A 201 -7.84 -3.42 -16.85
C VAL A 201 -7.32 -4.27 -17.98
N TRP A 202 -8.21 -4.72 -18.85
CA TRP A 202 -7.83 -5.42 -20.07
C TRP A 202 -8.83 -5.16 -21.18
N ASP A 203 -8.41 -5.45 -22.41
CA ASP A 203 -9.27 -5.40 -23.59
C ASP A 203 -9.53 -6.80 -24.12
N ASP A 204 -10.72 -7.04 -24.67
CA ASP A 204 -11.04 -8.30 -25.37
C ASP A 204 -10.17 -8.47 -26.62
N ALA A 205 -9.68 -9.69 -26.84
CA ALA A 205 -9.01 -10.07 -28.07
C ALA A 205 -10.05 -10.28 -29.20
N GLY A 206 -10.44 -9.22 -29.90
CA GLY A 206 -11.40 -9.30 -31.00
C GLY A 206 -11.54 -8.02 -31.84
N PRO A 207 -12.22 -8.08 -33.01
CA PRO A 207 -12.38 -6.94 -33.92
C PRO A 207 -13.25 -5.80 -33.34
N VAL A 208 -14.05 -6.09 -32.31
CA VAL A 208 -14.73 -5.10 -31.48
C VAL A 208 -14.11 -5.18 -30.09
N SER A 209 -13.14 -4.30 -29.83
CA SER A 209 -12.46 -4.24 -28.53
C SER A 209 -13.42 -3.67 -27.48
N ARG A 210 -13.61 -4.40 -26.38
CA ARG A 210 -14.25 -3.88 -25.17
C ARG A 210 -13.23 -3.87 -24.05
N THR A 211 -13.16 -2.74 -23.37
CA THR A 211 -12.37 -2.59 -22.15
C THR A 211 -13.18 -3.09 -20.96
N HIS A 212 -12.53 -3.93 -20.15
CA HIS A 212 -13.02 -4.43 -18.88
C HIS A 212 -12.20 -3.83 -17.76
N VAL A 213 -12.87 -3.47 -16.69
CA VAL A 213 -12.30 -2.71 -15.58
C VAL A 213 -12.86 -3.29 -14.27
N TYR A 214 -12.01 -3.88 -13.45
CA TYR A 214 -12.38 -4.51 -12.16
C TYR A 214 -11.57 -3.90 -11.03
#